data_AF-A0A6I7WYY8-F1
#
_entry.id   AF-A0A6I7WYY8-F1
#
_cell.length_a   1.000
_cell.length_b   1.000
_cell.length_c   1.000
_cell.angle_alpha   90.00
_cell.angle_beta   90.00
_cell.angle_gamma   90.00
#
_symmetry.space_group_name_H-M   'P 1'
#
loop_
_entity.id
_entity.type
_entity.pdbx_description
1 polymer ?
#
loop_
_entity_poly.entity_id
_entity_poly.type
_entity_poly.pdbx_seq_one_letter_code
_entity_poly.pdbx_strand_id
1 'polypeptide(L)'
;MLIPKPVQRGLITETNFDYRRSQGFESLSDLLNTFVFDGEPGPSDTIPFLSEISSDGEFEGRVDEDLPIIVAEPKDGISYFRLFQATQQYADTIGSIKSVDELNRYVFTKPGCLLELLEKTSSRLQDLKASIFNWFLTNEVHTLCKLAKRKRRSIGKDEHSLPKTPAGT
;
A
#
# COMPACT_ATOMS: atom_id res chain seq x y z
N MET A 1 -55.93 -28.92 -7.39
CA MET A 1 -54.59 -29.19 -7.95
C MET A 1 -53.79 -27.90 -7.87
N LEU A 2 -52.75 -27.85 -7.04
CA LEU A 2 -51.87 -26.69 -6.89
C LEU A 2 -50.76 -26.79 -7.93
N ILE A 3 -50.70 -25.83 -8.86
CA ILE A 3 -49.64 -25.75 -9.86
C ILE A 3 -48.35 -25.33 -9.15
N PRO A 4 -47.28 -26.15 -9.16
CA PRO A 4 -46.03 -25.81 -8.51
C PRO A 4 -45.39 -24.61 -9.22
N LYS A 5 -45.01 -23.60 -8.43
CA LYS A 5 -44.42 -22.35 -8.93
C LYS A 5 -43.04 -22.65 -9.52
N PRO A 6 -42.71 -22.18 -10.73
CA PRO A 6 -41.41 -22.48 -11.34
C PRO A 6 -40.29 -21.80 -10.56
N VAL A 7 -39.28 -22.58 -10.16
CA VAL A 7 -38.06 -22.09 -9.51
C VAL A 7 -37.16 -21.49 -10.58
N GLN A 8 -37.03 -20.16 -10.58
CA GLN A 8 -36.07 -19.48 -11.44
C GLN A 8 -34.66 -19.60 -10.86
N ARG A 9 -33.72 -20.08 -11.66
CA ARG A 9 -32.29 -20.09 -11.37
C ARG A 9 -31.60 -19.13 -12.33
N GLY A 10 -31.00 -18.08 -11.80
CA GLY A 10 -30.14 -17.17 -12.56
C GLY A 10 -28.69 -17.63 -12.50
N LEU A 11 -27.96 -17.49 -13.61
CA LEU A 11 -26.50 -17.60 -13.64
C LEU A 11 -25.93 -16.18 -13.63
N ILE A 12 -25.13 -15.85 -12.62
CA ILE A 12 -24.40 -14.59 -12.57
C ILE A 12 -23.04 -14.84 -13.21
N THR A 13 -22.78 -14.16 -14.32
CA THR A 13 -21.47 -14.16 -15.01
C THR A 13 -20.82 -12.80 -14.82
N GLU A 14 -19.67 -12.74 -14.13
CA GLU A 14 -18.85 -11.52 -14.08
C GLU A 14 -18.18 -11.29 -15.43
N THR A 15 -18.19 -10.05 -15.91
CA THR A 15 -17.63 -9.66 -17.22
C THR A 15 -16.27 -8.98 -17.13
N ASN A 16 -15.79 -8.65 -15.92
CA ASN A 16 -14.64 -7.77 -15.67
C ASN A 16 -13.65 -8.38 -14.67
N PHE A 17 -13.18 -9.60 -14.94
CA PHE A 17 -12.23 -10.31 -14.07
C PHE A 17 -10.90 -9.55 -13.87
N ASP A 18 -10.45 -8.79 -14.87
CA ASP A 18 -9.17 -8.05 -14.82
C ASP A 18 -9.14 -6.93 -13.77
N TYR A 19 -10.32 -6.53 -13.27
CA TYR A 19 -10.46 -5.49 -12.25
C TYR A 19 -10.65 -6.06 -10.84
N ARG A 20 -10.72 -7.39 -10.71
CA ARG A 20 -10.77 -8.07 -9.42
C ARG A 20 -9.34 -8.36 -8.95
N ARG A 21 -9.03 -8.02 -7.70
CA ARG A 21 -7.79 -8.48 -7.05
C ARG A 21 -7.89 -10.01 -6.89
N SER A 22 -7.06 -10.76 -7.61
CA SER A 22 -7.12 -12.23 -7.65
C SER A 22 -6.69 -12.90 -6.34
N GLN A 23 -5.77 -12.26 -5.62
CA GLN A 23 -5.20 -12.70 -4.34
C GLN A 23 -4.81 -11.48 -3.51
N GLY A 24 -5.00 -11.56 -2.19
CA GLY A 24 -4.53 -10.56 -1.23
C GLY A 24 -3.57 -11.21 -0.23
N PHE A 25 -2.74 -10.38 0.40
CA PHE A 25 -1.90 -10.76 1.51
C PHE A 25 -2.74 -11.07 2.74
N GLU A 26 -2.22 -11.89 3.65
CA GLU A 26 -2.88 -12.20 4.92
C GLU A 26 -2.63 -11.06 5.92
N SER A 27 -1.37 -10.71 6.13
CA SER A 27 -0.96 -9.66 7.08
C SER A 27 -0.44 -8.38 6.41
N LEU A 28 -0.35 -7.29 7.20
CA LEU A 28 0.29 -6.04 6.76
C LEU A 28 1.80 -6.19 6.61
N SER A 29 2.43 -7.00 7.47
CA SER A 29 3.87 -7.28 7.42
C SER A 29 4.25 -8.00 6.14
N ASP A 30 3.47 -9.01 5.73
CA ASP A 30 3.72 -9.74 4.47
C ASP A 30 3.63 -8.80 3.27
N LEU A 31 2.61 -7.94 3.25
CA LEU A 31 2.44 -6.95 2.20
C LEU A 31 3.65 -6.00 2.13
N LEU A 32 4.08 -5.41 3.25
CA LEU A 32 5.22 -4.48 3.26
C LEU A 32 6.52 -5.16 2.89
N ASN A 33 6.72 -6.43 3.26
CA ASN A 33 7.90 -7.18 2.86
C ASN A 33 7.98 -7.31 1.33
N THR A 34 6.87 -7.55 0.63
CA THR A 34 6.91 -7.70 -0.84
C THR A 34 7.35 -6.44 -1.58
N PHE A 35 7.11 -5.25 -1.03
CA PHE A 35 7.58 -4.00 -1.63
C PHE A 35 9.11 -3.87 -1.59
N VAL A 36 9.74 -4.54 -0.62
CA VAL A 36 11.19 -4.53 -0.47
C VAL A 36 11.91 -5.54 -1.35
N PHE A 37 11.26 -6.66 -1.64
CA PHE A 37 11.86 -7.81 -2.34
C PHE A 37 11.60 -7.87 -3.86
N ASP A 38 10.89 -6.90 -4.47
CA ASP A 38 10.66 -6.86 -5.93
C ASP A 38 11.94 -6.51 -6.74
N GLY A 39 13.11 -6.51 -6.10
CA GLY A 39 14.43 -6.44 -6.74
C GLY A 39 15.14 -7.79 -6.67
N GLU A 40 14.95 -8.64 -7.69
CA GLU A 40 15.53 -9.99 -7.90
C GLU A 40 15.49 -10.98 -6.71
N PRO A 41 14.96 -12.21 -6.90
CA PRO A 41 15.10 -13.26 -5.90
C PRO A 41 16.54 -13.80 -5.92
N GLY A 42 17.47 -13.05 -5.34
CA GLY A 42 18.79 -13.56 -4.98
C GLY A 42 18.67 -14.53 -3.78
N PRO A 43 19.44 -15.63 -3.74
CA PRO A 43 19.44 -16.52 -2.59
C PRO A 43 20.15 -15.81 -1.44
N SER A 44 19.39 -15.24 -0.52
CA SER A 44 19.93 -14.50 0.61
C SER A 44 19.26 -14.95 1.89
N ASP A 45 19.68 -16.12 2.36
CA ASP A 45 19.70 -16.51 3.77
C ASP A 45 20.52 -15.48 4.56
N THR A 46 20.00 -14.28 4.80
CA THR A 46 20.47 -13.38 5.87
C THR A 46 19.41 -12.30 6.07
N ILE A 47 18.42 -12.58 6.92
CA ILE A 47 17.75 -11.50 7.65
C ILE A 47 18.72 -11.15 8.79
N PRO A 48 19.35 -9.96 8.82
CA PRO A 48 20.13 -9.59 9.99
C PRO A 48 19.15 -9.35 11.12
N PHE A 49 19.06 -10.29 12.05
CA PHE A 49 18.62 -10.01 13.41
C PHE A 49 19.53 -8.89 13.92
N LEU A 50 18.98 -7.69 14.09
CA LEU A 50 19.64 -6.62 14.83
C LEU A 50 19.81 -7.14 16.26
N SER A 51 21.06 -7.45 16.59
CA SER A 51 21.53 -7.68 17.94
C SER A 51 21.34 -6.41 18.76
N GLU A 52 21.01 -6.61 20.03
CA GLU A 52 20.83 -5.61 21.08
C GLU A 52 21.80 -4.43 20.93
N ILE A 53 21.27 -3.27 20.55
CA ILE A 53 22.02 -2.01 20.69
C ILE A 53 22.17 -1.77 22.19
N SER A 54 23.41 -1.92 22.63
CA SER A 54 23.88 -1.59 23.97
C SER A 54 23.55 -0.14 24.30
N SER A 55 23.04 0.02 25.52
CA SER A 55 22.52 1.24 26.11
C SER A 55 23.64 2.19 26.54
N ASP A 56 24.25 2.91 25.59
CA ASP A 56 25.23 3.94 25.96
C ASP A 56 25.34 5.00 24.85
N GLY A 57 24.41 5.95 24.87
CA GLY A 57 24.42 7.12 24.01
C GLY A 57 23.30 8.08 24.38
N GLU A 58 23.60 9.03 25.26
CA GLU A 58 22.72 10.08 25.71
C GLU A 58 22.15 10.87 24.52
N PHE A 59 20.84 10.75 24.27
CA PHE A 59 20.10 11.62 23.37
C PHE A 59 19.29 12.60 24.22
N GLU A 60 19.85 13.78 24.47
CA GLU A 60 19.13 14.92 25.04
C GLU A 60 18.15 15.49 23.99
N GLY A 61 17.00 14.83 23.86
CA GLY A 61 15.82 15.35 23.19
C GLY A 61 14.79 15.72 24.24
N ARG A 62 14.68 17.00 24.57
CA ARG A 62 13.72 17.57 25.52
C ARG A 62 12.28 17.20 25.13
N VAL A 63 11.67 16.25 25.84
CA VAL A 63 10.27 15.83 25.67
C VAL A 63 9.41 16.59 26.69
N ASP A 64 8.38 17.28 26.20
CA ASP A 64 7.34 17.89 27.03
C ASP A 64 6.56 16.76 27.72
N GLU A 65 6.68 16.68 29.05
CA GLU A 65 6.02 15.68 29.89
C GLU A 65 4.53 16.01 29.99
N ASP A 66 3.65 15.33 29.25
CA ASP A 66 2.26 15.05 29.68
C ASP A 66 1.44 14.15 28.73
N LEU A 67 2.05 13.13 28.10
CA LEU A 67 1.29 11.96 27.62
C LEU A 67 2.10 10.68 27.83
N PRO A 68 1.52 9.60 28.40
CA PRO A 68 2.18 8.31 28.45
C PRO A 68 2.20 7.74 27.02
N ILE A 69 3.25 8.11 26.28
CA ILE A 69 3.60 7.49 25.01
C ILE A 69 4.12 6.09 25.37
N ILE A 70 3.21 5.13 25.38
CA ILE A 70 3.60 3.72 25.41
C ILE A 70 4.28 3.46 24.07
N VAL A 71 5.61 3.34 24.09
CA VAL A 71 6.40 2.78 22.98
C VAL A 71 6.05 1.29 22.94
N ALA A 72 4.85 0.98 22.46
CA ALA A 72 4.41 -0.39 22.26
C ALA A 72 5.26 -0.96 21.15
N GLU A 73 5.97 -2.06 21.43
CA GLU A 73 6.61 -2.85 20.39
C GLU A 73 5.60 -3.16 19.29
N PRO A 74 5.99 -3.08 18.01
CA PRO A 74 5.08 -3.34 16.91
C PRO A 74 4.62 -4.79 17.00
N LYS A 75 3.36 -5.01 17.37
CA LYS A 75 2.75 -6.35 17.52
C LYS A 75 2.85 -7.25 16.29
N ASP A 76 3.05 -6.66 15.10
CA ASP A 76 3.21 -7.40 13.83
C ASP A 76 4.68 -7.51 13.38
N GLY A 77 5.65 -7.15 14.23
CA GLY A 77 7.08 -7.26 13.92
C GLY A 77 7.59 -6.28 12.84
N ILE A 78 6.77 -5.31 12.41
CA ILE A 78 7.17 -4.34 11.39
C ILE A 78 8.03 -3.25 12.02
N SER A 79 9.32 -3.26 11.70
CA SER A 79 10.23 -2.18 12.07
C SER A 79 9.90 -0.88 11.31
N TYR A 80 10.09 0.27 11.94
CA TYR A 80 10.01 1.59 11.29
C TYR A 80 10.86 1.65 10.01
N PHE A 81 12.07 1.08 10.05
CA PHE A 81 12.94 1.04 8.88
C PHE A 81 12.27 0.31 7.71
N ARG A 82 11.62 -0.83 7.97
CA ARG A 82 10.91 -1.60 6.94
C ARG A 82 9.70 -0.86 6.40
N LEU A 83 8.95 -0.18 7.27
CA LEU A 83 7.84 0.66 6.85
C LEU A 83 8.31 1.73 5.86
N PHE A 84 9.29 2.54 6.25
CA PHE A 84 9.78 3.65 5.43
C PHE A 84 10.47 3.18 4.15
N GLN A 85 11.24 2.09 4.22
CA GLN A 85 11.87 1.50 3.03
C GLN A 85 10.81 1.03 2.02
N ALA A 86 9.82 0.26 2.48
CA ALA A 86 8.76 -0.27 1.64
C ALA A 86 7.92 0.85 1.01
N THR A 87 7.55 1.87 1.79
CA THR A 87 6.74 2.99 1.29
C THR A 87 7.53 3.86 0.31
N GLN A 88 8.83 4.06 0.54
CA GLN A 88 9.69 4.78 -0.40
C GLN A 88 9.84 4.03 -1.74
N GLN A 89 10.13 2.72 -1.73
CA GLN A 89 10.25 1.94 -2.96
C GLN A 89 8.94 1.90 -3.74
N TYR A 90 7.81 1.81 -3.03
CA TYR A 90 6.50 1.89 -3.64
C TYR A 90 6.22 3.28 -4.26
N ALA A 91 6.66 4.35 -3.58
CA ALA A 91 6.57 5.71 -4.09
C ALA A 91 7.39 5.88 -5.38
N ASP A 92 8.61 5.33 -5.42
CA ASP A 92 9.48 5.37 -6.60
C ASP A 92 8.85 4.62 -7.77
N THR A 93 8.22 3.48 -7.49
CA THR A 93 7.46 2.69 -8.48
C THR A 93 6.29 3.51 -9.04
N ILE A 94 5.45 4.12 -8.21
CA ILE A 94 4.37 5.01 -8.68
C ILE A 94 4.95 6.19 -9.48
N GLY A 95 6.10 6.71 -9.05
CA GLY A 95 6.80 7.82 -9.69
C GLY A 95 7.26 7.50 -11.12
N SER A 96 7.64 6.25 -11.40
CA SER A 96 8.19 5.81 -12.68
C SER A 96 7.12 5.43 -13.73
N ILE A 97 5.91 5.07 -13.29
CA ILE A 97 4.79 4.67 -14.16
C ILE A 97 4.46 5.75 -15.20
N LYS A 98 4.16 5.37 -16.44
CA LYS A 98 3.80 6.32 -17.51
C LYS A 98 2.38 6.15 -18.04
N SER A 99 1.80 4.97 -17.91
CA SER A 99 0.45 4.65 -18.39
C SER A 99 -0.60 4.78 -17.28
N VAL A 100 -1.80 5.25 -17.64
CA VAL A 100 -2.95 5.28 -16.73
C VAL A 100 -3.37 3.87 -16.32
N ASP A 101 -3.32 2.90 -17.24
CA ASP A 101 -3.72 1.52 -16.97
C ASP A 101 -2.77 0.84 -15.99
N GLU A 102 -1.47 1.07 -16.16
CA GLU A 102 -0.45 0.59 -15.24
C GLU A 102 -0.61 1.23 -13.86
N LEU A 103 -0.88 2.54 -13.80
CA LEU A 103 -1.17 3.20 -12.53
C LEU A 103 -2.41 2.61 -11.85
N ASN A 104 -3.48 2.35 -12.60
CA ASN A 104 -4.69 1.73 -12.06
C ASN A 104 -4.41 0.33 -11.51
N ARG A 105 -3.52 -0.44 -12.14
CA ARG A 105 -3.09 -1.75 -11.62
C ARG A 105 -2.41 -1.63 -10.27
N TYR A 106 -1.44 -0.73 -10.13
CA TYR A 106 -0.75 -0.52 -8.86
C TYR A 106 -1.66 0.11 -7.79
N VAL A 107 -2.69 0.88 -8.16
CA VAL A 107 -3.58 1.48 -7.16
C VAL A 107 -4.70 0.54 -6.73
N PHE A 108 -5.26 -0.28 -7.63
CA PHE A 108 -6.52 -0.99 -7.37
C PHE A 108 -6.44 -2.52 -7.52
N THR A 109 -5.77 -3.06 -8.53
CA THR A 109 -6.01 -4.45 -8.96
C THR A 109 -4.86 -5.43 -8.70
N LYS A 110 -3.60 -4.98 -8.71
CA LYS A 110 -2.43 -5.83 -8.40
C LYS A 110 -2.50 -6.30 -6.93
N PRO A 111 -2.08 -7.53 -6.60
CA PRO A 111 -1.76 -7.89 -5.23
C PRO A 111 -0.72 -6.92 -4.64
N GLY A 112 -0.95 -6.41 -3.44
CA GLY A 112 -0.11 -5.36 -2.86
C GLY A 112 -0.36 -3.99 -3.49
N CYS A 113 -1.53 -3.78 -4.08
CA CYS A 113 -1.91 -2.44 -4.55
C CYS A 113 -2.13 -1.48 -3.38
N LEU A 114 -2.12 -0.18 -3.69
CA LEU A 114 -2.29 0.87 -2.69
C LEU A 114 -3.62 0.76 -1.93
N LEU A 115 -4.69 0.32 -2.61
CA LEU A 115 -5.96 0.07 -1.97
C LEU A 115 -5.86 -1.02 -0.90
N GLU A 116 -5.10 -2.09 -1.16
CA GLU A 116 -4.90 -3.18 -0.19
C GLU A 116 -4.13 -2.70 1.04
N LEU A 117 -3.08 -1.90 0.82
CA LEU A 117 -2.30 -1.29 1.88
C LEU A 117 -3.20 -0.40 2.77
N LEU A 118 -4.10 0.38 2.15
CA LEU A 118 -5.06 1.23 2.85
C LEU A 118 -6.07 0.41 3.67
N GLU A 119 -6.61 -0.66 3.09
CA GLU A 119 -7.54 -1.58 3.76
C GLU A 119 -6.89 -2.20 5.00
N LYS A 120 -5.70 -2.79 4.86
CA LYS A 120 -4.98 -3.42 5.97
C LYS A 120 -4.56 -2.43 7.04
N THR A 121 -4.13 -1.24 6.65
CA THR A 121 -3.82 -0.15 7.58
C THR A 121 -5.08 0.24 8.37
N SER A 122 -6.21 0.38 7.70
CA SER A 122 -7.48 0.73 8.34
C SER A 122 -7.95 -0.34 9.32
N SER A 123 -7.86 -1.62 8.95
CA SER A 123 -8.15 -2.75 9.86
C SER A 123 -7.26 -2.72 11.10
N ARG A 124 -5.95 -2.54 10.93
CA ARG A 124 -5.00 -2.44 12.05
C ARG A 124 -5.35 -1.29 13.00
N LEU A 125 -5.78 -0.15 12.47
CA LEU A 125 -6.14 1.03 13.27
C LEU A 125 -7.43 0.84 14.07
N GLN A 126 -8.34 -0.04 13.64
CA GLN A 126 -9.57 -0.36 14.37
C GLN A 126 -9.30 -1.25 15.59
N ASP A 127 -8.34 -2.18 15.47
CA ASP A 127 -8.08 -3.20 16.49
C ASP A 127 -7.07 -2.77 17.56
N LEU A 128 -6.27 -1.73 17.30
CA LEU A 128 -5.17 -1.32 18.17
C LEU A 128 -5.34 0.09 18.74
N LYS A 129 -4.88 0.27 19.99
CA LYS A 129 -4.75 1.60 20.60
C LYS A 129 -3.86 2.49 19.72
N ALA A 130 -4.15 3.78 19.72
CA ALA A 130 -3.33 4.79 19.05
C ALA A 130 -1.87 4.65 19.51
N SER A 131 -0.96 4.54 18.55
CA SER A 131 0.48 4.43 18.76
C SER A 131 1.21 5.34 17.77
N ILE A 132 2.42 5.77 18.14
CA ILE A 132 3.29 6.55 17.24
C ILE A 132 3.53 5.80 15.93
N PHE A 133 3.74 4.49 16.00
CA PHE A 133 3.89 3.65 14.82
C PHE A 133 2.66 3.76 13.89
N ASN A 134 1.45 3.65 14.44
CA ASN A 134 0.23 3.75 13.65
C ASN A 134 0.05 5.17 13.04
N TRP A 135 0.52 6.21 13.72
CA TRP A 135 0.56 7.57 13.17
C TRP A 135 1.49 7.66 11.95
N PHE A 136 2.71 7.11 12.04
CA PHE A 136 3.64 7.07 10.91
C PHE A 136 3.07 6.24 9.76
N LEU A 137 2.57 5.03 10.03
CA LEU A 137 1.94 4.18 9.02
C LEU A 137 0.83 4.92 8.27
N THR A 138 -0.06 5.61 9.00
CA THR A 138 -1.16 6.37 8.39
C THR A 138 -0.63 7.51 7.50
N ASN A 139 0.40 8.21 7.95
CA ASN A 139 1.00 9.30 7.19
C ASN A 139 1.72 8.83 5.92
N GLU A 140 2.44 7.71 5.99
CA GLU A 140 3.09 7.11 4.83
C GLU A 140 2.06 6.69 3.78
N VAL A 141 1.01 5.97 4.20
CA VAL A 141 -0.08 5.54 3.30
C VAL A 141 -0.81 6.74 2.68
N HIS A 142 -1.08 7.78 3.48
CA HIS A 142 -1.68 9.01 2.99
C HIS A 142 -0.77 9.72 1.97
N THR A 143 0.54 9.75 2.20
CA THR A 143 1.52 10.33 1.28
C THR A 143 1.52 9.59 -0.05
N LEU A 144 1.49 8.26 -0.04
CA LEU A 144 1.34 7.43 -1.23
C LEU A 144 0.03 7.72 -1.98
N CYS A 145 -1.09 7.87 -1.27
CA CYS A 145 -2.38 8.24 -1.86
C CYS A 145 -2.32 9.60 -2.57
N LYS A 146 -1.67 10.60 -1.95
CA LYS A 146 -1.46 11.92 -2.56
C LYS A 146 -0.56 11.83 -3.80
N LEU A 147 0.49 11.01 -3.74
CA LEU A 147 1.40 10.78 -4.85
C LEU A 147 0.67 10.13 -6.04
N ALA A 148 -0.09 9.07 -5.82
CA ALA A 148 -0.89 8.41 -6.86
C ALA A 148 -1.89 9.37 -7.51
N LYS A 149 -2.61 10.18 -6.71
CA LYS A 149 -3.53 11.21 -7.21
C LYS A 149 -2.80 12.26 -8.06
N ARG A 150 -1.62 12.73 -7.62
CA ARG A 150 -0.78 13.65 -8.39
C ARG A 150 -0.32 13.03 -9.70
N LYS A 151 0.15 11.78 -9.65
CA LYS A 151 0.64 11.05 -10.82
C LYS A 151 -0.44 10.86 -11.87
N ARG A 152 -1.66 10.46 -11.47
CA ARG A 152 -2.83 10.36 -12.35
C ARG A 152 -3.12 11.68 -13.06
N ARG A 153 -3.04 12.82 -12.35
CA ARG A 153 -3.22 14.15 -12.95
C ARG A 153 -2.09 14.54 -13.89
N SER A 154 -0.86 14.07 -13.65
CA SER A 154 0.27 14.30 -14.55
C SER A 154 0.07 13.54 -15.86
N ILE A 155 -0.17 12.23 -15.77
CA ILE A 155 -0.35 11.37 -16.94
C ILE A 155 -1.57 11.82 -17.76
N GLY A 156 -2.69 12.15 -17.11
CA GLY A 156 -3.89 12.64 -17.80
C GLY A 156 -3.71 14.00 -18.48
N LYS A 157 -2.73 14.81 -18.07
CA LYS A 157 -2.35 16.03 -18.80
C LYS A 157 -1.45 15.70 -19.99
N ASP A 158 -0.53 14.74 -19.83
CA ASP A 158 0.40 14.32 -20.88
C ASP A 158 -0.32 13.62 -22.05
N GLU A 159 -1.34 12.80 -21.79
CA GLU A 159 -2.18 12.19 -22.85
C GLU A 159 -3.01 13.22 -23.62
N HIS A 160 -3.32 14.36 -23.03
CA HIS A 160 -3.96 15.50 -23.70
C HIS A 160 -2.96 16.51 -24.30
N SER A 161 -1.65 16.27 -24.20
CA SER A 161 -0.59 17.22 -24.60
C SER A 161 0.20 16.82 -25.86
N LEU A 162 -0.30 15.90 -26.70
CA LEU A 162 0.31 15.58 -28.01
C LEU A 162 -0.70 15.81 -29.17
N PRO A 163 -0.20 16.09 -30.39
CA PRO A 163 -0.47 17.33 -31.11
C PRO A 163 -1.86 17.41 -31.73
N LYS A 164 -2.39 18.65 -31.82
CA LYS A 164 -3.51 18.98 -32.71
C LYS A 164 -3.13 18.53 -34.12
N THR A 165 -3.99 17.71 -34.71
CA THR A 165 -3.96 17.30 -36.12
C THR A 165 -3.66 18.52 -36.99
N PRO A 166 -2.76 18.44 -37.99
CA PRO A 166 -2.56 19.54 -38.91
C PRO A 166 -3.91 19.87 -39.56
N ALA A 167 -4.35 21.11 -39.37
CA ALA A 167 -5.49 21.65 -40.07
C ALA A 167 -5.13 21.74 -41.56
N GLY A 168 -5.87 20.99 -42.37
CA GLY A 168 -6.18 21.28 -43.78
C GLY A 168 -5.01 21.44 -44.76
N THR A 169 -5.00 20.63 -45.81
CA THR A 169 -5.59 21.06 -47.10
C THR A 169 -6.08 19.85 -47.86
#